data_AF-A0A831WNX9-F1
#
_entry.id   AF-A0A831WNX9-F1
#
_cell.length_a   1.000
_cell.length_b   1.000
_cell.length_c   1.000
_cell.angle_alpha   90.00
_cell.angle_beta   90.00
_cell.angle_gamma   90.00
#
_symmetry.space_group_name_H-M   'P 1'
#
loop_
_entity.id
_entity.type
_entity.pdbx_description
1 polymer ?
#
loop_
_entity_poly.entity_id
_entity_poly.type
_entity_poly.pdbx_seq_one_letter_code
_entity_poly.pdbx_strand_id
1 'polypeptide(L)'
;MKIETDFLMELIKKDNPVGNICQELLNLWVNITEETKDIGEYYYKGEEIVKDFEEFILKSYWEFYDLLAKTCLNSKSVFELHPEATILVMDGMSIRESTLLYKVLKNKGYNIRHDFSFSAVPSDTEFFRKKIKISMSKFSQVNKP
;
A
#
# COMPACT_ATOMS: atom_id res chain seq x y z
N MET A 1 -3.25 18.51 -3.76
CA MET A 1 -2.06 17.67 -4.04
C MET A 1 -1.30 18.16 -5.30
N LYS A 2 0.04 18.12 -5.33
CA LYS A 2 0.85 18.28 -6.56
C LYS A 2 1.27 16.89 -7.03
N ILE A 3 1.06 16.58 -8.31
CA ILE A 3 1.51 15.32 -8.92
C ILE A 3 2.80 15.58 -9.70
N GLU A 4 3.82 14.77 -9.46
CA GLU A 4 5.06 14.85 -10.20
C GLU A 4 4.86 14.37 -11.65
N THR A 5 5.52 15.06 -12.59
CA THR A 5 5.41 14.72 -14.01
C THR A 5 5.97 13.31 -14.28
N ASP A 6 7.03 12.92 -13.57
CA ASP A 6 7.64 11.59 -13.73
C ASP A 6 6.67 10.48 -13.30
N PHE A 7 5.95 10.66 -12.19
CA PHE A 7 4.90 9.74 -11.76
C PHE A 7 3.77 9.61 -12.82
N LEU A 8 3.34 10.73 -13.40
CA LEU A 8 2.33 10.72 -14.46
C LEU A 8 2.83 9.98 -15.72
N MET A 9 4.09 10.17 -16.09
CA MET A 9 4.68 9.48 -17.24
C MET A 9 4.77 7.98 -17.00
N GLU A 10 5.08 7.55 -15.77
CA GLU A 10 5.09 6.14 -15.37
C GLU A 10 3.69 5.52 -15.45
N LEU A 11 2.65 6.24 -15.03
CA LEU A 11 1.25 5.81 -15.17
C LEU A 11 0.85 5.57 -16.63
N ILE A 12 1.35 6.38 -17.56
CA ILE A 12 1.03 6.27 -18.99
C ILE A 12 1.83 5.16 -19.66
N LYS A 13 3.11 5.00 -19.31
CA LYS A 13 4.05 4.13 -20.03
C LYS A 13 4.01 2.67 -19.58
N LYS A 14 3.63 2.39 -18.33
CA LYS A 14 3.68 1.03 -17.79
C LYS A 14 2.38 0.26 -18.04
N ASP A 15 2.53 -0.98 -18.48
CA ASP A 15 1.40 -1.91 -18.66
C ASP A 15 0.70 -2.24 -17.33
N ASN A 16 1.45 -2.26 -16.21
CA ASN A 16 0.89 -2.43 -14.87
C ASN A 16 1.54 -1.43 -13.88
N PRO A 17 0.90 -0.28 -13.62
CA PRO A 17 1.43 0.75 -12.73
C PRO A 17 1.11 0.51 -11.24
N VAL A 18 0.49 -0.62 -10.87
CA VAL A 18 0.02 -0.87 -9.50
C VAL A 18 1.14 -0.71 -8.47
N GLY A 19 2.32 -1.26 -8.75
CA GLY A 19 3.49 -1.11 -7.86
C GLY A 19 3.92 0.34 -7.69
N ASN A 20 3.96 1.12 -8.78
CA ASN A 20 4.30 2.55 -8.73
C ASN A 20 3.29 3.34 -7.90
N ILE A 21 1.99 3.07 -8.06
CA ILE A 21 0.92 3.75 -7.32
C ILE A 21 1.03 3.44 -5.82
N CYS A 22 1.29 2.18 -5.45
CA CYS A 22 1.47 1.80 -4.05
C CYS A 22 2.75 2.37 -3.44
N GLN A 23 3.83 2.47 -4.21
CA GLN A 23 5.05 3.14 -3.77
C GLN A 23 4.82 4.63 -3.53
N GLU A 24 4.08 5.30 -4.41
CA GLU A 24 3.73 6.71 -4.24
C GLU A 24 2.85 6.91 -3.00
N LEU A 25 1.87 6.02 -2.78
CA LEU A 25 1.07 6.01 -1.56
C LEU A 25 1.92 5.87 -0.29
N LEU A 26 2.94 4.99 -0.31
CA LEU A 26 3.89 4.86 0.79
C LEU A 26 4.66 6.16 1.02
N ASN A 27 5.19 6.75 -0.05
CA ASN A 27 5.97 7.99 0.00
C ASN A 27 5.14 9.15 0.57
N LEU A 28 3.87 9.28 0.19
CA LEU A 28 2.97 10.29 0.77
C LEU A 28 2.91 10.17 2.29
N TRP A 29 2.63 8.96 2.82
CA TRP A 29 2.58 8.74 4.26
C TRP A 29 3.93 8.98 4.96
N VAL A 30 5.05 8.64 4.32
CA VAL A 30 6.40 8.94 4.84
C VAL A 30 6.61 10.46 4.94
N ASN A 31 6.28 11.22 3.90
CA ASN A 31 6.43 12.68 3.90
C ASN A 31 5.56 13.33 4.98
N ILE A 32 4.31 12.90 5.11
CA ILE A 32 3.39 13.39 6.17
C ILE A 32 3.95 13.07 7.56
N THR A 33 4.57 11.90 7.72
CA THR A 33 5.25 11.51 8.96
C THR A 33 6.43 12.44 9.28
N GLU A 34 7.15 12.96 8.29
CA GLU A 34 8.27 13.90 8.48
C GLU A 34 7.80 15.34 8.75
N GLU A 35 6.71 15.76 8.11
CA GLU A 35 6.15 17.13 8.22
C GLU A 35 5.35 17.37 9.51
N THR A 36 4.76 16.31 10.09
CA THR A 36 3.89 16.42 11.26
C THR A 36 4.61 16.05 12.57
N LYS A 37 4.22 16.74 13.65
CA LYS A 37 4.75 16.50 15.01
C LYS A 37 3.74 15.78 15.90
N ASP A 38 2.45 15.98 15.65
CA ASP A 38 1.36 15.39 16.41
C ASP A 38 0.68 14.25 15.62
N ILE A 39 0.22 13.22 16.34
CA ILE A 39 -0.42 12.04 15.75
C ILE A 39 -1.79 12.39 15.16
N GLY A 40 -2.56 13.28 15.78
CA GLY A 40 -3.84 13.73 15.25
C GLY A 40 -3.68 14.47 13.93
N GLU A 41 -2.69 15.36 13.85
CA GLU A 41 -2.35 16.07 12.60
C GLU A 41 -1.87 15.10 11.51
N TYR A 42 -1.05 14.11 11.87
CA TYR A 42 -0.59 13.05 10.98
C TYR A 42 -1.76 12.36 10.26
N TYR A 43 -2.75 11.87 11.03
CA TYR A 43 -3.90 11.19 10.45
C TYR A 43 -4.80 12.15 9.67
N TYR A 44 -5.07 13.35 10.19
CA TYR A 44 -5.95 14.31 9.53
C TYR A 44 -5.43 14.73 8.14
N LYS A 45 -4.18 15.18 8.07
CA LYS A 45 -3.54 15.56 6.80
C LYS A 45 -3.34 14.36 5.89
N GLY A 46 -2.96 13.23 6.48
CA GLY A 46 -2.72 12.00 5.74
C GLY A 46 -3.95 11.51 4.99
N GLU A 47 -5.08 11.42 5.66
CA GLU A 47 -6.34 10.99 5.05
C GLU A 47 -6.82 11.99 3.99
N GLU A 48 -6.64 13.30 4.18
CA GLU A 48 -6.98 14.31 3.17
C GLU A 48 -6.15 14.15 1.88
N ILE A 49 -4.82 14.05 2.01
CA ILE A 49 -3.91 13.92 0.87
C ILE A 49 -4.12 12.60 0.14
N VAL A 50 -4.30 11.50 0.87
CA VAL A 50 -4.47 10.17 0.29
C VAL A 50 -5.82 10.04 -0.39
N LYS A 51 -6.86 10.68 0.13
CA LYS A 51 -8.15 10.77 -0.55
C LYS A 51 -8.01 11.48 -1.91
N ASP A 52 -7.34 12.64 -1.94
CA ASP A 52 -7.07 13.35 -3.18
C ASP A 52 -6.29 12.49 -4.19
N PHE A 53 -5.31 11.74 -3.69
CA PHE A 53 -4.52 10.80 -4.49
C PHE A 53 -5.37 9.68 -5.06
N GLU A 54 -6.21 9.02 -4.23
CA GLU A 54 -7.13 7.98 -4.70
C GLU A 54 -8.08 8.54 -5.77
N GLU A 55 -8.67 9.71 -5.54
CA GLU A 55 -9.57 10.34 -6.51
C GLU A 55 -8.87 10.62 -7.84
N PHE A 56 -7.63 11.10 -7.81
CA PHE A 56 -6.82 11.32 -9.00
C PHE A 56 -6.60 10.00 -9.77
N ILE A 57 -6.14 8.96 -9.08
CA ILE A 57 -5.91 7.64 -9.71
C ILE A 57 -7.18 7.11 -10.35
N LEU A 58 -8.33 7.21 -9.69
CA LEU A 58 -9.58 6.69 -10.24
C LEU A 58 -10.13 7.50 -11.41
N LYS A 59 -9.89 8.81 -11.44
CA LYS A 59 -10.28 9.68 -12.56
C LYS A 59 -9.36 9.50 -13.77
N SER A 60 -8.07 9.24 -13.55
CA SER A 60 -7.06 9.11 -14.61
C SER A 60 -6.83 7.67 -15.07
N TYR A 61 -7.08 6.68 -14.21
CA TYR A 61 -6.79 5.28 -14.44
C TYR A 61 -7.88 4.39 -13.82
N TRP A 62 -9.07 4.42 -14.43
CA TRP A 62 -10.30 3.83 -13.89
C TRP A 62 -10.21 2.31 -13.65
N GLU A 63 -9.34 1.59 -14.38
CA GLU A 63 -9.11 0.14 -14.25
C GLU A 63 -8.22 -0.24 -13.07
N PHE A 64 -7.74 0.75 -12.30
CA PHE A 64 -6.78 0.54 -11.22
C PHE A 64 -7.19 -0.59 -10.27
N TYR A 65 -8.45 -0.61 -9.81
CA TYR A 65 -8.90 -1.61 -8.85
C TYR A 65 -8.93 -3.04 -9.41
N ASP A 66 -9.22 -3.20 -10.70
CA ASP A 66 -9.18 -4.51 -11.35
C ASP A 66 -7.75 -5.02 -11.49
N LEU A 67 -6.81 -4.12 -11.82
CA LEU A 67 -5.39 -4.45 -11.89
C LEU A 67 -4.78 -4.72 -10.51
N LEU A 68 -5.18 -3.95 -9.50
CA LEU A 68 -4.78 -4.18 -8.11
C LEU A 68 -5.27 -5.56 -7.65
N ALA A 69 -6.53 -5.92 -7.92
CA ALA A 69 -7.05 -7.23 -7.57
C ALA A 69 -6.29 -8.37 -8.26
N LYS A 70 -5.99 -8.24 -9.56
CA LYS A 70 -5.16 -9.20 -10.30
C LYS A 70 -3.74 -9.30 -9.72
N THR A 71 -3.16 -8.17 -9.31
CA THR A 71 -1.82 -8.12 -8.71
C THR A 71 -1.80 -8.85 -7.37
N CYS A 72 -2.79 -8.61 -6.51
CA CYS A 72 -2.93 -9.33 -5.24
C CYS A 72 -3.05 -10.85 -5.44
N LEU A 73 -3.86 -11.30 -6.41
CA LEU A 73 -4.05 -12.73 -6.72
C LEU A 73 -2.77 -13.42 -7.19
N ASN A 74 -1.88 -12.71 -7.88
CA ASN A 74 -0.66 -13.27 -8.45
C ASN A 74 0.58 -13.01 -7.58
N SER A 75 0.43 -12.31 -6.45
CA SER A 75 1.54 -11.98 -5.56
C SER A 75 1.93 -13.16 -4.68
N LYS A 76 3.23 -13.38 -4.53
CA LYS A 76 3.75 -14.33 -3.54
C LYS A 76 3.52 -13.78 -2.13
N SER A 77 3.23 -14.67 -1.19
CA SER A 77 3.12 -14.30 0.21
C SER A 77 4.49 -13.88 0.79
N VAL A 78 4.48 -13.11 1.87
CA VAL A 78 5.70 -12.69 2.57
C VAL A 78 6.52 -13.87 3.08
N PHE A 79 5.85 -14.98 3.44
CA PHE A 79 6.47 -16.24 3.86
C PHE A 79 7.27 -16.89 2.73
N GLU A 80 6.77 -16.83 1.50
CA GLU A 80 7.47 -17.36 0.31
C GLU A 80 8.61 -16.44 -0.15
N LEU A 81 8.49 -15.13 0.06
CA LEU A 81 9.52 -14.16 -0.32
C LEU A 81 10.71 -14.17 0.65
N HIS A 82 10.47 -14.52 1.92
CA HIS A 82 11.47 -14.46 2.99
C HIS A 82 11.45 -15.73 3.86
N PRO A 83 11.77 -16.90 3.30
CA PRO A 83 11.62 -18.19 4.00
C PRO A 83 12.52 -18.33 5.25
N GLU A 84 13.64 -17.60 5.29
CA GLU A 84 14.60 -17.65 6.40
C GLU A 84 14.40 -16.52 7.43
N ALA A 85 13.41 -15.64 7.22
CA ALA A 85 13.18 -14.51 8.10
C ALA A 85 12.32 -14.87 9.32
N THR A 86 12.60 -14.25 10.45
CA THR A 86 11.62 -14.20 11.55
C THR A 86 10.53 -13.19 11.18
N ILE A 87 9.31 -13.67 11.00
CA ILE A 87 8.17 -12.85 10.61
C ILE A 87 7.34 -12.51 11.85
N LEU A 88 7.20 -11.21 12.12
CA LEU A 88 6.28 -10.69 13.12
C LEU A 88 5.02 -10.19 12.42
N VAL A 89 3.87 -10.79 12.73
CA VAL A 89 2.57 -10.33 12.26
C VAL A 89 1.95 -9.46 13.34
N MET A 90 1.60 -8.23 12.98
CA MET A 90 0.96 -7.26 13.87
C MET A 90 -0.44 -6.95 13.38
N ASP A 91 -1.44 -7.10 14.25
CA ASP A 91 -2.81 -6.68 13.95
C ASP A 91 -2.92 -5.15 13.90
N GLY A 92 -3.78 -4.64 13.03
CA GLY A 92 -4.04 -3.21 12.86
C GLY A 92 -2.90 -2.40 12.23
N MET A 93 -1.82 -3.04 11.76
CA MET A 93 -0.71 -2.33 11.13
C MET A 93 -0.93 -2.17 9.62
N SER A 94 -1.47 -1.03 9.22
CA SER A 94 -1.55 -0.65 7.80
C SER A 94 -0.32 0.14 7.36
N ILE A 95 -0.30 0.58 6.11
CA ILE A 95 0.74 1.48 5.60
C ILE A 95 0.89 2.73 6.48
N ARG A 96 -0.21 3.19 7.08
CA ARG A 96 -0.32 4.36 7.96
C ARG A 96 0.46 4.18 9.26
N GLU A 97 0.31 3.04 9.92
CA GLU A 97 1.02 2.77 11.17
C GLU A 97 2.48 2.39 10.91
N SER A 98 2.76 1.77 9.75
CA SER A 98 4.09 1.30 9.39
C SER A 98 5.10 2.44 9.20
N THR A 99 4.70 3.59 8.66
CA THR A 99 5.57 4.78 8.48
C THR A 99 5.95 5.41 9.82
N LEU A 100 5.02 5.44 10.78
CA LEU A 100 5.30 5.91 12.14
C LEU A 100 6.34 4.99 12.82
N LEU A 101 6.15 3.68 12.72
CA LEU A 101 7.11 2.70 13.24
C LEU A 101 8.48 2.86 12.56
N TYR A 102 8.50 3.01 11.24
CA TYR A 102 9.72 3.27 10.47
C TYR A 102 10.46 4.52 10.98
N LYS A 103 9.76 5.66 11.17
CA LYS A 103 10.36 6.88 11.74
C LYS A 103 10.99 6.62 13.11
N VAL A 104 10.28 5.92 14.00
CA VAL A 104 10.75 5.63 15.35
C VAL A 104 12.01 4.75 15.32
N LEU A 105 12.01 3.68 14.51
CA LEU A 105 13.15 2.79 14.39
C LEU A 105 14.35 3.49 13.75
N LYS A 106 14.14 4.31 12.72
CA LYS A 106 15.19 5.11 12.07
C LYS A 106 15.83 6.07 13.08
N ASN A 107 15.02 6.77 13.87
CA ASN A 107 15.49 7.72 14.89
C ASN A 107 16.26 7.04 16.03
N LYS A 108 16.03 5.75 16.26
CA LYS A 108 16.80 4.94 17.21
C LYS A 108 18.12 4.41 16.62
N GLY A 109 18.41 4.68 15.34
CA GLY A 109 19.64 4.28 14.67
C GLY A 109 19.62 2.84 14.13
N TYR A 110 18.46 2.21 14.02
CA TYR A 110 18.35 0.89 13.40
C TYR A 110 18.55 0.97 11.87
N ASN A 111 19.25 -0.01 11.30
CA ASN A 111 19.31 -0.20 9.85
C ASN A 111 18.04 -0.94 9.39
N ILE A 112 17.10 -0.21 8.80
CA ILE A 112 15.78 -0.70 8.45
C ILE A 112 15.45 -0.41 7.00
N ARG A 113 14.75 -1.34 6.35
CA ARG A 113 14.09 -1.14 5.06
C ARG A 113 12.59 -1.07 5.29
N HIS A 114 11.93 -0.08 4.70
CA HIS A 114 10.48 0.06 4.72
C HIS A 114 9.94 -0.06 3.31
N ASP A 115 8.99 -0.97 3.14
CA ASP A 115 8.43 -1.37 1.86
C ASP A 115 7.00 -1.88 2.08
N PHE A 116 6.29 -2.20 1.00
CA PHE A 116 4.97 -2.80 1.02
C PHE A 116 4.96 -4.15 0.30
N SER A 117 3.93 -4.95 0.58
CA SER A 117 3.63 -6.15 -0.18
C SER A 117 2.14 -6.23 -0.43
N PHE A 118 1.76 -6.91 -1.50
CA PHE A 118 0.36 -7.22 -1.76
C PHE A 118 -0.06 -8.40 -0.90
N SER A 119 -1.24 -8.29 -0.30
CA SER A 119 -1.84 -9.42 0.41
C SER A 119 -2.45 -10.37 -0.60
N ALA A 120 -1.98 -11.62 -0.61
CA ALA A 120 -2.61 -12.72 -1.34
C ALA A 120 -3.96 -13.15 -0.71
N VAL A 121 -4.24 -12.69 0.52
CA VAL A 121 -5.42 -13.07 1.29
C VAL A 121 -6.63 -12.26 0.80
N PRO A 122 -7.82 -12.88 0.65
CA PRO A 122 -9.02 -12.14 0.31
C PRO A 122 -9.26 -11.02 1.33
N SER A 123 -9.29 -9.78 0.84
CA SER A 123 -9.68 -8.64 1.65
C SER A 123 -11.14 -8.82 2.10
N ASP A 124 -11.37 -8.92 3.41
CA ASP A 124 -12.70 -8.85 4.02
C ASP A 124 -13.30 -7.44 3.98
N THR A 125 -12.53 -6.43 3.57
CA THR A 125 -12.98 -5.05 3.44
C THR A 125 -14.13 -4.95 2.42
N GLU A 126 -15.33 -4.72 2.94
CA GLU A 126 -16.59 -4.68 2.18
C GLU A 126 -16.54 -3.68 1.02
N PHE A 127 -15.89 -2.53 1.22
CA PHE A 127 -15.76 -1.50 0.20
C PHE A 127 -14.92 -1.96 -1.01
N PHE A 128 -13.79 -2.63 -0.75
CA PHE A 128 -12.98 -3.22 -1.81
C PHE A 128 -13.76 -4.31 -2.55
N ARG A 129 -14.48 -5.17 -1.83
CA ARG A 129 -15.36 -6.21 -2.42
C ARG A 129 -16.43 -5.63 -3.35
N LYS A 130 -17.08 -4.54 -2.93
CA LYS A 130 -18.08 -3.84 -3.76
C LYS A 130 -17.47 -3.29 -5.06
N LYS A 131 -16.22 -2.83 -5.02
CA LYS A 131 -15.53 -2.29 -6.20
C LYS A 131 -15.11 -3.39 -7.19
N ILE A 132 -14.53 -4.51 -6.72
CA ILE A 132 -13.88 -5.48 -7.62
C ILE A 132 -14.80 -6.56 -8.20
N LYS A 133 -15.99 -6.82 -7.63
CA LYS A 133 -16.94 -7.88 -8.09
C LYS A 133 -16.31 -9.27 -8.36
N ILE A 134 -15.18 -9.62 -7.74
CA ILE A 134 -14.48 -10.91 -7.88
C ILE A 134 -14.93 -11.88 -6.78
N SER A 135 -15.19 -13.14 -7.15
CA SER A 135 -15.57 -14.21 -6.20
C SER A 135 -14.40 -14.65 -5.32
N MET A 136 -14.69 -14.90 -4.03
CA MET A 136 -13.74 -15.41 -3.02
C MET A 136 -13.07 -16.72 -3.42
N SER A 137 -13.75 -17.55 -4.23
CA SER A 137 -13.23 -18.83 -4.73
C SER A 137 -11.96 -18.71 -5.58
N LYS A 138 -11.63 -17.50 -6.05
CA LYS A 138 -10.44 -17.24 -6.88
C LYS A 138 -9.18 -16.91 -6.07
N PHE A 139 -9.32 -16.65 -4.78
CA PHE A 139 -8.17 -16.37 -3.91
C PHE A 139 -7.61 -17.68 -3.34
N SER A 140 -6.30 -17.86 -3.41
CA SER A 140 -5.62 -19.02 -2.84
C SER A 140 -5.35 -18.81 -1.35
N GLN A 141 -5.83 -19.72 -0.52
CA GLN A 141 -5.50 -19.72 0.91
C GLN A 141 -4.06 -20.19 1.10
N VAL A 142 -3.27 -19.44 1.89
CA VAL A 142 -1.91 -19.84 2.27
C VAL A 142 -2.01 -20.98 3.28
N ASN A 143 -1.78 -22.22 2.81
CA ASN A 143 -1.94 -23.43 3.62
C ASN A 143 -0.67 -23.80 4.43
N LYS A 144 0.43 -23.06 4.26
CA LYS A 144 1.72 -23.28 4.92
C LYS A 144 2.45 -21.95 5.16
N PRO A 145 2.06 -21.18 6.18
CA PRO A 145 2.79 -19.99 6.62
C PRO A 145 4.15 -20.36 7.24
#